data_AF-A0A7Y5FU79-F1
#
_entry.id   AF-A0A7Y5FU79-F1
#
_cell.length_a   1.000
_cell.length_b   1.000
_cell.length_c   1.000
_cell.angle_alpha   90.00
_cell.angle_beta   90.00
_cell.angle_gamma   90.00
#
_symmetry.space_group_name_H-M   'P 1'
#
loop_
_entity.id
_entity.type
_entity.pdbx_description
1 polymer ?
#
loop_
_entity_poly.entity_id
_entity_poly.type
_entity_poly.pdbx_seq_one_letter_code
_entity_poly.pdbx_strand_id
1 'polypeptide(L)'
;MSDSSNKNDQTRPRVIMSRVASRAQHGDRSFDIEFWQKIGDVGRFAAAWQMIKEVQLIRGQQGELPRMQKNVMRIIRRSETKKSGEHAAE
;
A
#
# COMPACT_ATOMS: atom_id res chain seq x y z
N MET A 1 -20.78 3.42 -18.93
CA MET A 1 -19.53 4.18 -18.67
C MET A 1 -18.47 3.16 -18.29
N SER A 2 -17.66 2.77 -19.27
CA SER A 2 -16.69 1.68 -19.14
C SER A 2 -15.42 2.21 -18.46
N ASP A 3 -15.12 1.65 -17.30
CA ASP A 3 -13.94 1.93 -16.50
C ASP A 3 -12.68 1.68 -17.35
N SER A 4 -12.07 2.77 -17.82
CA SER A 4 -10.94 2.76 -18.75
C SER A 4 -9.59 2.76 -18.04
N SER A 5 -9.58 2.42 -16.75
CA SER A 5 -8.34 2.29 -16.00
C SER A 5 -7.66 0.95 -16.30
N ASN A 6 -6.46 1.09 -16.88
CA ASN A 6 -5.29 0.33 -16.49
C ASN A 6 -4.89 -0.91 -17.33
N LYS A 7 -4.59 -0.71 -18.61
CA LYS A 7 -3.73 -1.63 -19.39
C LYS A 7 -2.27 -1.17 -19.51
N ASN A 8 -1.97 0.09 -19.19
CA ASN A 8 -0.67 0.72 -19.46
C ASN A 8 0.33 0.66 -18.29
N ASP A 9 -0.08 0.28 -17.08
CA ASP A 9 0.86 0.17 -15.95
C ASP A 9 1.71 -1.11 -16.04
N GLN A 10 1.19 -2.16 -16.68
CA GLN A 10 1.89 -3.44 -16.88
C GLN A 10 3.04 -3.37 -17.92
N THR A 11 3.12 -2.28 -18.69
CA THR A 11 4.12 -2.12 -19.77
C THR A 11 5.26 -1.18 -19.39
N ARG A 12 5.25 -0.60 -18.18
CA ARG A 12 6.32 0.32 -17.77
C ARG A 12 7.57 -0.47 -17.40
N PRO A 13 8.74 -0.12 -17.95
CA PRO A 13 9.99 -0.81 -17.62
C PRO A 13 10.29 -0.64 -16.12
N ARG A 14 10.65 -1.74 -15.45
CA ARG A 14 11.02 -1.73 -14.03
C ARG A 14 12.18 -0.76 -13.80
N VAL A 15 11.97 0.22 -12.92
CA VAL A 15 13.03 1.16 -12.53
C VAL A 15 13.99 0.45 -11.57
N ILE A 16 15.26 0.33 -11.97
CA ILE A 16 16.35 -0.18 -11.12
C ILE A 16 17.43 0.90 -11.09
N MET A 17 17.65 1.49 -9.92
CA MET A 17 18.73 2.46 -9.67
C MET A 17 19.33 2.15 -8.30
N SER A 18 20.65 2.28 -8.17
CA SER A 18 21.36 2.10 -6.90
C SER A 18 22.14 3.36 -6.56
N ARG A 19 22.09 3.75 -5.29
CA ARG A 19 22.89 4.85 -4.76
C ARG A 19 24.14 4.29 -4.11
N VAL A 20 25.31 4.77 -4.52
CA VAL A 20 26.56 4.53 -3.76
C VAL A 20 26.61 5.55 -2.63
N ALA A 21 26.39 5.11 -1.40
CA ALA A 21 26.49 5.98 -0.23
C ALA A 21 27.95 5.97 0.28
N SER A 22 28.60 7.14 0.32
CA SER A 22 29.89 7.31 0.99
C SER A 22 29.70 8.08 2.30
N ARG A 23 30.46 7.73 3.34
CA ARG A 23 30.32 8.32 4.70
C ARG A 23 30.61 9.83 4.74
N ALA A 24 31.34 10.34 3.74
CA ALA A 24 31.80 11.73 3.67
C ALA A 24 30.95 12.62 2.76
N GLN A 25 30.12 12.05 1.88
CA GLN A 25 29.26 12.82 0.97
C GLN A 25 27.79 12.49 1.25
N HIS A 26 27.18 13.32 2.10
CA HIS A 26 25.76 13.64 1.88
C HIS A 26 25.69 14.42 0.56
N GLY A 27 25.62 13.69 -0.56
CA GLY A 27 25.45 14.29 -1.88
C GLY A 27 24.24 15.23 -1.91
N ASP A 28 24.23 16.13 -2.89
CA ASP A 28 23.27 17.21 -3.16
C ASP A 28 21.79 16.81 -3.35
N ARG A 29 21.43 15.55 -3.05
CA ARG A 29 20.10 14.92 -3.25
C ARG A 29 19.66 14.80 -4.71
N SER A 30 20.52 15.12 -5.68
CA SER A 30 20.17 15.03 -7.11
C SER A 30 19.74 13.62 -7.50
N PHE A 31 20.42 12.59 -6.98
CA PHE A 31 20.02 11.20 -7.18
C PHE A 31 18.60 10.92 -6.66
N ASP A 32 18.27 11.37 -5.44
CA ASP A 32 16.96 11.09 -4.85
C ASP A 32 15.86 11.76 -5.67
N ILE A 33 16.10 12.98 -6.13
CA ILE A 33 15.17 13.73 -6.98
C ILE A 33 14.93 12.99 -8.28
N GLU A 34 15.97 12.60 -9.00
CA GLU A 34 15.86 11.87 -10.27
C GLU A 34 15.17 10.52 -10.09
N PHE A 35 15.56 9.77 -9.05
CA PHE A 35 14.95 8.49 -8.72
C PHE A 35 13.44 8.63 -8.48
N TRP A 36 13.03 9.56 -7.61
CA TRP A 36 11.61 9.76 -7.33
C TRP A 36 10.85 10.33 -8.52
N GLN A 37 11.48 11.12 -9.38
CA GLN A 37 10.89 11.56 -10.66
C GLN A 37 10.61 10.38 -11.59
N LYS A 38 11.58 9.47 -11.75
CA LYS A 38 11.45 8.30 -12.63
C LYS A 38 10.44 7.27 -12.14
N ILE A 39 10.30 7.09 -10.83
CA ILE A 39 9.30 6.20 -10.22
C ILE A 39 7.85 6.71 -10.42
N GLY A 40 7.65 8.03 -10.46
CA GLY A 40 6.33 8.63 -10.61
C GLY A 40 5.48 8.61 -9.33
N ASP A 41 4.26 9.12 -9.44
CA ASP A 41 3.29 9.27 -8.35
C ASP A 41 2.86 7.93 -7.72
N VAL A 42 2.48 6.94 -8.54
CA VAL A 42 2.02 5.62 -8.05
C VAL A 42 3.08 4.96 -7.18
N GLY A 43 4.34 4.94 -7.65
CA GLY A 43 5.42 4.31 -6.90
C GLY A 43 5.84 5.10 -5.65
N ARG A 44 5.73 6.43 -5.66
CA ARG A 44 5.91 7.26 -4.44
C ARG A 44 4.87 6.93 -3.38
N PHE A 45 3.59 6.83 -3.76
CA PHE A 45 2.52 6.45 -2.82
C PHE A 45 2.70 5.02 -2.31
N ALA A 46 3.08 4.08 -3.18
CA ALA A 46 3.37 2.71 -2.77
C ALA A 46 4.51 2.66 -1.73
N ALA A 47 5.60 3.39 -1.96
CA ALA A 47 6.72 3.48 -1.02
C ALA A 47 6.32 4.11 0.31
N ALA A 48 5.57 5.22 0.29
CA ALA A 48 5.05 5.85 1.50
C ALA A 48 4.19 4.89 2.33
N TRP A 49 3.38 4.04 1.68
CA TRP A 49 2.60 3.04 2.41
C TRP A 49 3.42 1.92 3.03
N GLN A 50 4.49 1.47 2.37
CA GLN A 50 5.38 0.48 2.97
C GLN A 50 6.03 1.04 4.23
N MET A 51 6.52 2.30 4.19
CA MET A 51 7.10 2.96 5.37
C MET A 51 6.13 3.00 6.55
N ILE A 52 4.83 3.21 6.30
CA ILE A 52 3.83 3.26 7.38
C ILE A 52 3.58 1.87 7.99
N LYS A 53 3.56 0.81 7.17
CA LYS A 53 3.48 -0.58 7.68
C LYS A 53 4.71 -0.92 8.51
N GLU A 54 5.90 -0.54 8.06
CA GLU A 54 7.15 -0.75 8.79
C GLU A 54 7.10 -0.06 10.15
N VAL A 55 6.64 1.19 10.22
CA VAL A 55 6.48 1.91 11.49
C VAL A 55 5.49 1.20 12.43
N GLN A 56 4.37 0.69 11.91
CA GLN A 56 3.42 -0.08 12.73
C GLN A 56 4.06 -1.36 13.28
N LEU A 57 4.83 -2.06 12.44
CA LEU A 57 5.55 -3.26 12.85
C LEU A 57 6.60 -2.98 13.92
N ILE A 58 7.38 -1.91 13.75
CA ILE A 58 8.36 -1.44 14.75
C ILE A 58 7.68 -1.12 16.09
N ARG A 59 6.44 -0.62 16.05
CA ARG A 59 5.62 -0.32 17.24
C ARG A 59 4.92 -1.56 17.84
N GLY A 60 5.21 -2.76 17.35
CA GLY A 60 4.62 -4.01 17.84
C GLY A 60 3.16 -4.21 17.44
N GLN A 61 2.64 -3.42 16.49
CA GLN A 61 1.31 -3.64 15.92
C GLN A 61 1.40 -4.65 14.77
N GLN A 62 0.26 -5.24 14.41
CA GLN A 62 0.20 -5.99 13.16
C GLN A 62 0.29 -4.99 12.01
N GLY A 63 1.24 -5.18 11.08
CA GLY A 63 1.48 -4.33 9.90
C GLY A 63 0.36 -4.41 8.86
N GLU A 64 -0.89 -4.33 9.32
CA GLU A 64 -2.10 -4.38 8.53
C GLU A 64 -2.14 -3.23 7.53
N LEU A 65 -2.82 -3.46 6.41
CA LEU A 65 -3.11 -2.41 5.46
C LEU A 65 -3.94 -1.30 6.13
N PRO A 66 -3.53 -0.04 6.07
CA PRO A 66 -4.35 1.10 6.48
C PRO A 66 -5.71 1.06 5.78
N ARG A 67 -6.77 1.57 6.41
CA ARG A 67 -8.17 1.48 5.90
C ARG A 67 -8.31 1.88 4.41
N MET A 68 -7.55 2.87 3.97
CA MET A 68 -7.57 3.38 2.58
C MET A 68 -6.95 2.43 1.55
N GLN A 69 -6.24 1.39 1.98
CA GLN A 69 -5.69 0.32 1.13
C GLN A 69 -6.41 -1.03 1.31
N LYS A 70 -7.36 -1.11 2.25
CA LYS A 70 -8.16 -2.32 2.41
C LYS A 70 -9.18 -2.37 1.27
N ASN A 71 -9.09 -3.39 0.42
CA ASN A 71 -10.15 -3.68 -0.53
C ASN A 71 -11.39 -4.14 0.23
N VAL A 72 -12.54 -3.53 -0.04
CA VAL A 72 -13.82 -3.97 0.54
C VAL A 72 -14.25 -5.24 -0.19
N MET A 73 -13.88 -6.40 0.37
CA MET A 73 -14.24 -7.69 -0.23
C MET A 73 -15.67 -8.14 0.06
N ARG A 74 -16.27 -7.65 1.15
CA ARG A 74 -17.62 -8.05 1.58
C ARG A 74 -18.26 -6.98 2.48
N ILE A 75 -19.48 -6.58 2.16
CA ILE A 75 -20.31 -5.71 3.01
C ILE A 75 -21.44 -6.57 3.56
N ILE A 76 -21.50 -6.76 4.88
CA ILE A 76 -22.58 -7.51 5.54
C ILE A 76 -23.51 -6.50 6.22
N ARG A 77 -24.81 -6.56 5.90
CA ARG A 77 -25.82 -5.69 6.51
C ARG A 77 -26.24 -6.29 7.86
N ARG A 78 -26.37 -5.44 8.88
CA ARG A 78 -26.63 -5.81 10.29
C ARG A 78 -27.98 -6.50 10.55
N SER A 79 -28.77 -6.80 9.53
CA SER A 79 -30.11 -7.40 9.65
C SER A 79 -30.11 -8.92 9.74
N GLU A 80 -29.00 -9.61 9.45
CA GLU A 80 -28.98 -11.08 9.35
C GLU A 80 -28.46 -11.82 10.59
N THR A 81 -28.01 -11.13 11.63
CA THR A 81 -27.46 -11.79 12.84
C THR A 81 -28.51 -12.25 13.85
N LYS A 82 -29.81 -12.16 13.55
CA LYS A 82 -30.89 -12.65 14.42
C LYS A 82 -31.70 -13.76 13.77
N LYS A 83 -31.10 -14.91 13.41
CA LYS A 83 -31.80 -16.21 13.27
C LYS A 83 -30.80 -17.37 13.22
N SER A 84 -30.10 -17.67 14.31
CA SER A 84 -29.46 -19.00 14.46
C SER A 84 -29.16 -19.41 15.90
N GLY A 85 -29.94 -18.91 16.88
CA GLY A 85 -29.70 -19.20 18.30
C GLY A 85 -30.93 -19.69 19.09
N GLU A 86 -32.11 -19.79 18.49
CA GLU A 86 -33.32 -20.32 19.14
C GLU A 86 -33.78 -21.55 18.37
N HIS A 87 -33.19 -22.70 18.68
CA HIS A 87 -33.83 -24.03 18.62
C HIS A 87 -32.90 -25.02 19.35
N ALA A 88 -32.87 -24.88 20.67
CA ALA A 88 -32.49 -25.95 21.60
C ALA A 88 -33.33 -25.77 22.87
N ALA A 89 -34.65 -25.85 22.68
CA ALA A 89 -35.57 -26.49 23.63
C ALA A 89 -35.20 -27.99 23.61
N GLU A 90 -35.34 -28.80 24.65
CA GLU A 90 -35.99 -28.77 25.95
C GLU A 90 -35.45 -30.01 26.68
#